data_AF-A0A960MRK5-F1
#
_entry.id   AF-A0A960MRK5-F1
#
_cell.length_a   1.000
_cell.length_b   1.000
_cell.length_c   1.000
_cell.angle_alpha   90.00
_cell.angle_beta   90.00
_cell.angle_gamma   90.00
#
_symmetry.space_group_name_H-M   'P 1'
#
loop_
_entity.id
_entity.type
_entity.pdbx_description
1 polymer ?
#
loop_
_entity_poly.entity_id
_entity_poly.type
_entity_poly.pdbx_seq_one_letter_code
_entity_poly.pdbx_strand_id
1 'polypeptide(L)'
;MRISPPKPRRSKAGYLLSEVALGMMLCLGVAATTVAMAGQHVRLVTIINSYKFLRDEAPSINLLMGRLIQRSDFYRIYSDKASAFSNIGAVTSGGSAVMLRFRNPDGSTQDTVIAFEPAGARPGLNLYNRTGSGWPGVPDWTVSSRPTAVNFSNDTGILLIQVTGPDSEKITYVGNSE
;
A
#
# COMPACT_ATOMS: atom_id res chain seq x y z
N MET A 1 -10.36 -75.68 -56.37
CA MET A 1 -10.22 -74.21 -56.17
C MET A 1 -11.23 -73.76 -55.11
N ARG A 2 -10.79 -73.38 -53.91
CA ARG A 2 -11.66 -72.85 -52.85
C ARG A 2 -11.63 -71.33 -52.92
N ILE A 3 -12.78 -70.71 -53.19
CA ILE A 3 -12.92 -69.25 -53.24
C ILE A 3 -13.17 -68.78 -51.80
N SER A 4 -12.23 -68.02 -51.24
CA SER A 4 -12.40 -67.38 -49.93
C SER A 4 -13.40 -66.22 -50.02
N PRO A 5 -14.33 -66.07 -49.05
CA PRO A 5 -15.27 -64.96 -49.06
C PRO A 5 -14.57 -63.62 -48.76
N PRO A 6 -15.07 -62.50 -49.29
CA PRO A 6 -14.47 -61.19 -49.08
C PRO A 6 -14.58 -60.75 -47.61
N LYS A 7 -13.45 -60.27 -47.06
CA LYS A 7 -13.34 -59.74 -45.70
C LYS A 7 -14.16 -58.43 -45.61
N PRO A 8 -15.08 -58.28 -44.63
CA PRO A 8 -15.89 -57.07 -44.53
C PRO A 8 -15.00 -55.85 -44.23
N ARG A 9 -15.10 -54.83 -45.08
CA ARG A 9 -14.47 -53.52 -44.83
C ARG A 9 -15.21 -52.86 -43.66
N ARG A 10 -14.51 -52.62 -42.55
CA ARG A 10 -15.00 -51.77 -41.46
C ARG A 10 -15.35 -50.40 -42.04
N SER A 11 -16.63 -50.03 -42.05
CA SER A 11 -17.02 -48.65 -42.30
C SER A 11 -16.47 -47.80 -41.17
N LYS A 12 -15.78 -46.71 -41.50
CA LYS A 12 -15.48 -45.68 -40.51
C LYS A 12 -16.82 -45.04 -40.16
N ALA A 13 -17.34 -45.32 -38.97
CA ALA A 13 -18.55 -44.70 -38.46
C ALA A 13 -18.31 -43.19 -38.36
N GLY A 14 -19.08 -42.40 -39.12
CA GLY A 14 -19.15 -40.96 -38.91
C GLY A 14 -19.88 -40.68 -37.60
N TYR A 15 -19.42 -39.67 -36.86
CA TYR A 15 -20.07 -39.25 -35.62
C TYR A 15 -21.50 -38.79 -35.90
N LEU A 16 -22.43 -39.18 -35.04
CA LEU A 16 -23.81 -38.72 -35.09
C LEU A 16 -23.87 -37.25 -34.68
N LEU A 17 -24.81 -36.50 -35.25
CA LEU A 17 -24.99 -35.07 -34.97
C LEU A 17 -25.25 -34.81 -33.48
N SER A 18 -25.93 -35.74 -32.80
CA SER A 18 -26.19 -35.70 -31.36
C SER A 18 -24.92 -35.87 -30.52
N GLU A 19 -23.94 -36.64 -31.00
CA GLU A 19 -22.67 -36.89 -30.30
C GLU A 19 -21.76 -35.66 -30.38
N VAL A 20 -21.72 -35.01 -31.55
CA VAL A 20 -21.03 -33.72 -31.72
C VAL A 20 -21.70 -32.61 -30.91
N ALA A 21 -23.04 -32.57 -30.89
CA ALA A 21 -23.79 -31.62 -30.09
C ALA A 21 -23.56 -31.81 -28.58
N LEU A 22 -23.56 -33.06 -28.09
CA LEU A 22 -23.24 -33.38 -26.69
C LEU A 22 -21.80 -32.98 -26.35
N GLY A 23 -20.83 -33.27 -27.21
CA GLY A 23 -19.44 -32.85 -27.03
C GLY A 23 -19.29 -31.34 -26.94
N MET A 24 -19.97 -30.58 -27.81
CA MET A 24 -19.97 -29.11 -27.77
C MET A 24 -20.60 -28.56 -26.49
N MET A 25 -21.73 -29.11 -26.04
CA MET A 25 -22.37 -28.68 -24.79
C MET A 25 -21.46 -28.92 -23.58
N LEU A 26 -20.76 -30.06 -23.53
CA LEU A 26 -19.81 -30.38 -22.47
C LEU A 26 -18.63 -29.40 -22.46
N CYS A 27 -18.04 -29.14 -23.63
CA CYS A 27 -16.97 -28.16 -23.77
C CYS A 27 -17.40 -26.74 -23.37
N LEU A 28 -18.61 -26.31 -23.76
CA LEU A 28 -19.16 -25.02 -23.38
C LEU A 28 -19.47 -24.93 -21.88
N GLY A 29 -19.96 -26.02 -21.26
CA GLY A 29 -20.17 -26.08 -19.82
C GLY A 29 -18.86 -25.96 -19.03
N VAL A 30 -17.80 -26.65 -19.47
CA VAL A 30 -16.46 -26.53 -18.86
C VAL A 30 -15.86 -25.15 -19.10
N ALA A 31 -16.05 -24.55 -20.29
CA ALA A 31 -15.60 -23.19 -20.56
C ALA A 31 -16.34 -22.15 -19.69
N ALA A 32 -17.66 -22.28 -19.53
CA ALA A 32 -18.44 -21.37 -18.71
C ALA A 32 -18.04 -21.45 -17.22
N THR A 33 -17.81 -22.65 -16.71
CA THR A 33 -17.38 -22.86 -15.32
C THR A 33 -15.97 -22.34 -15.06
N THR A 34 -15.03 -22.52 -15.98
CA THR A 34 -13.68 -21.96 -15.84
C THR A 34 -13.66 -20.44 -15.87
N VAL A 35 -14.47 -19.80 -16.75
CA VAL A 35 -14.64 -18.34 -16.76
C VAL A 35 -15.25 -17.84 -15.46
N ALA A 36 -16.27 -18.53 -14.94
CA ALA A 36 -16.89 -18.17 -13.67
C ALA A 36 -15.89 -18.28 -12.50
N MET A 37 -15.10 -19.35 -12.43
CA MET A 37 -14.05 -19.52 -11.43
C MET A 37 -12.93 -18.48 -11.56
N ALA A 38 -12.52 -18.13 -12.78
CA ALA A 38 -11.55 -17.07 -13.02
C ALA A 38 -12.06 -15.72 -12.50
N GLY A 39 -13.34 -15.41 -12.71
CA GLY A 39 -13.99 -14.23 -12.15
C GLY A 39 -13.96 -14.22 -10.61
N GLN A 40 -14.20 -15.36 -9.97
CA GLN A 40 -14.09 -15.50 -8.51
C GLN A 40 -12.65 -15.31 -8.02
N HIS A 41 -11.67 -15.88 -8.72
CA HIS A 41 -10.25 -15.74 -8.37
C HIS A 41 -9.77 -14.29 -8.46
N VAL A 42 -10.14 -13.57 -9.54
CA VAL A 42 -9.81 -12.14 -9.68
C VAL A 42 -10.37 -11.33 -8.51
N ARG A 43 -11.63 -11.58 -8.14
CA ARG A 43 -12.26 -10.90 -6.98
C ARG A 43 -11.52 -11.19 -5.68
N LEU A 44 -11.14 -12.44 -5.44
CA LEU A 44 -10.38 -12.82 -4.24
C LEU A 44 -9.02 -12.11 -4.20
N VAL A 45 -8.29 -12.07 -5.32
CA VAL A 45 -7.00 -11.37 -5.39
C VAL A 45 -7.17 -9.88 -5.10
N THR A 46 -8.20 -9.24 -5.64
CA THR A 46 -8.51 -7.83 -5.33
C THR A 46 -8.77 -7.63 -3.84
N ILE A 47 -9.54 -8.52 -3.21
CA ILE A 47 -9.81 -8.48 -1.77
C ILE A 47 -8.52 -8.70 -0.95
N ILE A 48 -7.68 -9.66 -1.33
CA ILE A 48 -6.41 -9.91 -0.61
C ILE A 48 -5.48 -8.70 -0.73
N ASN A 49 -5.43 -8.06 -1.90
CA ASN A 49 -4.58 -6.89 -2.11
C ASN A 49 -4.98 -5.69 -1.23
N SER A 50 -6.27 -5.51 -0.93
CA SER A 50 -6.70 -4.42 -0.03
C SER A 50 -6.28 -4.61 1.43
N TYR A 51 -6.01 -5.84 1.85
CA TYR A 51 -5.45 -6.11 3.19
C TYR A 51 -3.93 -5.99 3.24
N LYS A 52 -3.25 -5.90 2.10
CA LYS A 52 -1.78 -5.92 2.05
C LYS A 52 -1.15 -4.73 2.77
N PHE A 53 -1.74 -3.53 2.64
CA PHE A 53 -1.24 -2.34 3.35
C PHE A 53 -1.39 -2.48 4.87
N LEU A 54 -2.57 -2.90 5.34
CA LEU A 54 -2.83 -3.13 6.77
C LEU A 54 -1.90 -4.20 7.35
N ARG A 55 -1.59 -5.24 6.58
CA ARG A 55 -0.77 -6.37 7.05
C ARG A 55 0.73 -6.07 7.02
N ASP A 56 1.24 -5.51 5.92
CA ASP A 56 2.68 -5.45 5.67
C ASP A 56 3.27 -4.07 6.01
N GLU A 57 2.53 -2.98 5.76
CA GLU A 57 3.06 -1.61 5.94
C GLU A 57 2.63 -0.94 7.23
N ALA A 58 1.40 -1.18 7.69
CA ALA A 58 0.94 -0.59 8.94
C ALA A 58 1.86 -0.87 10.13
N PRO A 59 2.35 -2.12 10.32
CA PRO A 59 3.24 -2.41 11.44
C PRO A 59 4.59 -1.70 11.33
N SER A 60 5.15 -1.55 10.12
CA SER A 60 6.44 -0.89 9.91
C SER A 60 6.34 0.61 10.12
N ILE A 61 5.28 1.25 9.63
CA ILE A 61 4.99 2.67 9.88
C ILE A 61 4.82 2.91 11.37
N ASN A 62 4.04 2.09 12.07
CA ASN A 62 3.85 2.21 13.52
C ASN A 62 5.17 2.12 14.28
N LEU A 63 5.99 1.10 13.98
CA LEU A 63 7.24 0.86 14.69
C LEU A 63 8.26 1.99 14.45
N LEU A 64 8.33 2.53 13.23
CA LEU A 64 9.23 3.64 12.92
C LEU A 64 8.76 4.96 13.51
N MET A 65 7.49 5.32 13.29
CA MET A 65 6.91 6.56 13.83
C MET A 65 6.91 6.53 15.35
N GLY A 66 6.49 5.42 15.97
CA GLY A 66 6.49 5.25 17.42
C GLY A 66 7.88 5.46 18.02
N ARG A 67 8.93 4.83 17.46
CA ARG A 67 10.31 5.02 17.94
C ARG A 67 10.81 6.46 17.76
N LEU A 68 10.50 7.10 16.64
CA LEU A 68 10.92 8.48 16.38
C LEU A 68 10.22 9.48 17.32
N ILE A 69 8.93 9.30 17.57
CA ILE A 69 8.16 10.19 18.43
C ILE A 69 8.55 9.99 19.90
N GLN A 70 8.70 8.75 20.36
CA GLN A 70 9.12 8.44 21.73
C GLN A 70 10.50 9.00 22.07
N ARG A 71 11.41 9.02 21.09
CA ARG A 71 12.76 9.58 21.28
C ARG A 71 12.79 11.10 21.15
N SER A 72 11.79 11.72 20.53
CA SER A 72 11.77 13.17 20.35
C SER A 72 11.36 13.86 21.64
N ASP A 73 12.12 14.87 22.05
CA ASP A 73 11.77 15.72 23.20
C ASP A 73 10.57 16.63 22.91
N PHE A 74 10.39 16.99 21.63
CA PHE A 74 9.32 17.88 21.21
C PHE A 74 8.90 17.61 19.77
N TYR A 75 7.62 17.78 19.50
CA TYR A 75 7.06 17.73 18.15
C TYR A 75 6.25 18.99 17.83
N ARG A 76 6.19 19.34 16.55
CA ARG A 76 5.38 20.43 16.04
C ARG A 76 4.81 20.09 14.68
N ILE A 77 3.51 20.33 14.49
CA ILE A 77 2.80 19.98 13.26
C ILE A 77 2.70 21.21 12.36
N TYR A 78 2.83 21.00 11.05
CA TYR A 78 2.76 22.03 10.01
C TYR A 78 1.83 21.58 8.88
N SER A 79 1.26 22.56 8.18
CA SER A 79 0.39 22.33 7.02
C SER A 79 1.09 21.52 5.93
N ASP A 80 2.38 21.80 5.70
CA ASP A 80 3.17 21.27 4.60
C ASP A 80 4.68 21.28 4.91
N LYS A 81 5.46 20.65 4.03
CA LYS A 81 6.91 20.53 4.15
C LYS A 81 7.63 21.88 4.16
N ALA A 82 7.21 22.85 3.34
CA ALA A 82 7.89 24.14 3.25
C ALA A 82 7.70 24.98 4.53
N SER A 83 6.49 24.93 5.09
CA SER A 83 6.15 25.51 6.39
C SER A 83 6.93 24.85 7.52
N ALA A 84 7.10 23.52 7.48
CA ALA A 84 7.96 22.81 8.43
C ALA A 84 9.44 23.22 8.29
N PHE A 85 9.96 23.33 7.07
CA PHE A 85 11.36 23.71 6.82
C PHE A 85 11.67 25.15 7.25
N SER A 86 10.73 26.06 7.04
CA SER A 86 10.83 27.46 7.47
C SER A 86 10.50 27.66 8.95
N ASN A 87 9.93 26.65 9.62
CA ASN A 87 9.44 26.72 11.00
C ASN A 87 8.41 27.84 11.20
N ILE A 88 7.47 28.00 10.26
CA ILE A 88 6.42 29.03 10.27
C ILE A 88 5.06 28.36 10.09
N GLY A 89 4.01 28.92 10.71
CA GLY A 89 2.63 28.49 10.45
C GLY A 89 2.30 27.10 11.02
N ALA A 90 2.77 26.82 12.23
CA ALA A 90 2.42 25.56 12.90
C ALA A 90 0.92 25.46 13.14
N VAL A 91 0.38 24.27 12.92
CA VAL A 91 -1.05 23.94 13.07
C VAL A 91 -1.22 22.86 14.15
N THR A 92 -2.43 22.70 14.67
CA THR A 92 -2.75 21.63 15.62
C THR A 92 -3.45 20.45 14.96
N SER A 93 -3.99 20.61 13.75
CA SER A 93 -4.75 19.59 13.04
C SER A 93 -4.68 19.80 11.53
N GLY A 94 -4.88 18.72 10.77
CA GLY A 94 -4.85 18.79 9.30
C GLY A 94 -3.46 18.97 8.71
N GLY A 95 -2.40 18.70 9.49
CA GLY A 95 -1.03 18.89 9.02
C GLY A 95 -0.57 17.74 8.13
N SER A 96 0.20 18.04 7.09
CA SER A 96 0.87 17.01 6.27
C SER A 96 2.35 16.84 6.62
N ALA A 97 2.88 17.64 7.55
CA ALA A 97 4.25 17.51 8.04
C ALA A 97 4.33 17.66 9.56
N VAL A 98 5.29 16.97 10.17
CA VAL A 98 5.65 17.10 11.58
C VAL A 98 7.16 17.27 11.70
N MET A 99 7.58 18.27 12.49
CA MET A 99 8.96 18.44 12.90
C MET A 99 9.14 17.82 14.28
N LEU A 100 10.13 16.96 14.41
CA LEU A 100 10.58 16.35 15.65
C LEU A 100 11.92 16.98 16.02
N ARG A 101 12.09 17.28 17.31
CA ARG A 101 13.37 17.74 17.87
C ARG A 101 13.91 16.69 18.80
N PHE A 102 15.16 16.33 18.60
CA PHE A 102 15.90 15.37 19.40
C PHE A 102 17.03 16.08 20.13
N ARG A 103 17.25 15.73 21.39
CA ARG A 103 18.40 16.13 22.17
C ARG A 103 19.43 15.01 22.16
N ASN A 104 20.64 15.34 21.72
CA ASN A 104 21.77 14.43 21.72
C ASN A 104 22.45 14.40 23.11
N PRO A 105 23.21 13.35 23.43
CA PRO A 105 23.92 13.24 24.72
C PRO A 105 24.94 14.36 24.97
N ASP A 106 25.46 14.97 23.91
CA ASP A 106 26.37 16.12 23.96
C ASP A 106 25.66 17.46 24.23
N GLY A 107 24.33 17.44 24.38
CA GLY A 107 23.50 18.61 24.60
C GLY A 107 23.09 19.35 23.33
N SER A 108 23.56 18.93 22.16
CA SER A 108 23.12 19.47 20.87
C SER A 108 21.70 19.03 20.54
N THR A 109 21.03 19.81 19.68
CA THR A 109 19.68 19.47 19.19
C THR A 109 19.74 19.11 17.72
N GLN A 110 19.05 18.04 17.33
CA GLN A 110 18.85 17.63 15.96
C GLN A 110 17.37 17.73 15.60
N ASP A 111 17.05 18.55 14.60
CA ASP A 111 15.70 18.67 14.05
C ASP A 111 15.53 17.67 12.90
N THR A 112 14.37 17.02 12.85
CA THR A 112 13.99 16.10 11.78
C THR A 112 12.57 16.42 11.34
N VAL A 113 12.32 16.49 10.05
CA VAL A 113 10.97 16.68 9.50
C VAL A 113 10.52 15.39 8.83
N ILE A 114 9.31 14.97 9.18
CA ILE A 114 8.60 13.92 8.48
C ILE A 114 7.46 14.60 7.73
N ALA A 115 7.43 14.45 6.41
CA ALA A 115 6.44 15.11 5.55
C ALA A 115 5.82 14.11 4.59
N PHE A 116 4.51 14.23 4.39
CA PHE A 116 3.81 13.52 3.35
C PHE A 116 3.76 14.37 2.08
N GLU A 117 4.29 13.80 1.01
CA GLU A 117 4.36 14.44 -0.30
C GLU A 117 3.53 13.61 -1.28
N PRO A 118 2.28 14.03 -1.60
CA PRO A 118 1.43 13.27 -2.51
C PRO A 118 1.95 13.29 -3.96
N ALA A 119 2.78 14.27 -4.30
CA ALA A 119 3.38 14.45 -5.62
C ALA A 119 4.79 15.03 -5.48
N GLY A 120 5.64 14.80 -6.50
CA GLY A 120 7.02 15.29 -6.53
C GLY A 120 8.01 14.23 -7.00
N ALA A 121 9.31 14.46 -6.76
CA ALA A 121 10.37 13.55 -7.17
C ALA A 121 10.33 12.20 -6.42
N ARG A 122 9.79 12.18 -5.21
CA ARG A 122 9.61 10.98 -4.37
C ARG A 122 8.27 11.07 -3.62
N PRO A 123 7.15 10.68 -4.23
CA PRO A 123 5.87 10.71 -3.55
C PRO A 123 5.84 9.69 -2.40
N GLY A 124 5.29 10.09 -1.26
CA GLY A 124 5.20 9.25 -0.07
C GLY A 124 5.42 10.00 1.24
N LEU A 125 5.50 9.23 2.32
CA LEU A 125 5.90 9.68 3.64
C LEU A 125 7.42 9.66 3.73
N ASN A 126 8.02 10.84 3.77
CA ASN A 126 9.46 11.04 3.68
C ASN A 126 10.02 11.68 4.96
N LEU A 127 11.28 11.37 5.25
CA LEU A 127 12.03 11.88 6.38
C LEU A 127 13.23 12.70 5.91
N TYR A 128 13.42 13.83 6.58
CA TYR A 128 14.47 14.81 6.34
C TYR A 128 15.16 15.14 7.66
N ASN A 129 16.44 14.88 7.78
CA ASN A 129 17.25 15.35 8.89
C ASN A 129 17.84 16.70 8.54
N ARG A 130 17.87 17.61 9.52
CA ARG A 130 18.52 18.89 9.33
C ARG A 130 20.04 18.70 9.25
N THR A 131 20.67 19.26 8.22
CA THR A 131 22.12 19.20 8.02
C THR A 131 22.72 20.60 8.16
N GLY A 132 23.48 20.83 9.22
CA GLY A 132 24.02 22.16 9.54
C GLY A 132 22.89 23.17 9.77
N SER A 133 22.90 24.30 9.05
CA SER A 133 21.87 25.33 9.19
C SER A 133 20.61 25.09 8.33
N GLY A 134 20.65 24.17 7.36
CA GLY A 134 19.61 24.00 6.33
C GLY A 134 18.98 22.61 6.25
N TRP A 135 17.99 22.49 5.37
CA TRP A 135 17.29 21.24 5.05
C TRP A 135 17.76 20.67 3.71
N PRO A 136 17.91 19.34 3.58
CA PRO A 136 18.28 18.74 2.31
C PRO A 136 17.14 18.84 1.29
N GLY A 137 17.49 19.01 0.01
CA GLY A 137 16.51 19.08 -1.09
C GLY A 137 15.86 17.73 -1.43
N VAL A 138 16.49 16.63 -1.03
CA VAL A 138 16.00 15.25 -1.18
C VAL A 138 15.83 14.60 0.19
N PRO A 139 14.89 13.67 0.36
CA PRO A 139 14.70 13.00 1.63
C PRO A 139 15.87 12.04 1.90
N ASP A 140 16.31 11.99 3.16
CA ASP A 140 17.30 11.03 3.61
C ASP A 140 16.73 9.61 3.55
N TRP A 141 15.43 9.48 3.85
CA TRP A 141 14.74 8.20 3.81
C TRP A 141 13.25 8.35 3.49
N THR A 142 12.71 7.37 2.77
CA THR A 142 11.27 7.21 2.53
C THR A 142 10.74 6.13 3.47
N VAL A 143 9.85 6.52 4.39
CA VAL A 143 9.19 5.63 5.35
C VAL A 143 8.23 4.71 4.61
N SER A 144 7.41 5.28 3.72
CA SER A 144 6.55 4.52 2.82
C SER A 144 6.14 5.35 1.61
N SER A 145 6.03 4.71 0.45
CA SER A 145 5.54 5.30 -0.81
C SER A 145 4.10 4.91 -1.15
N ARG A 146 3.41 4.14 -0.30
CA ARG A 146 2.06 3.61 -0.57
C ARG A 146 0.89 4.47 -0.06
N PRO A 147 1.02 5.23 1.05
CA PRO A 147 -0.07 6.07 1.53
C PRO A 147 -0.54 7.05 0.46
N THR A 148 -1.86 7.22 0.37
CA THR A 148 -2.51 8.21 -0.50
C THR A 148 -2.75 9.53 0.25
N ALA A 149 -2.84 9.49 1.58
CA ALA A 149 -2.89 10.65 2.44
C ALA A 149 -2.30 10.34 3.82
N VAL A 150 -1.65 11.32 4.44
CA VAL A 150 -1.25 11.28 5.84
C VAL A 150 -1.66 12.60 6.50
N ASN A 151 -2.27 12.51 7.68
CA ASN A 151 -2.69 13.66 8.46
C ASN A 151 -2.13 13.55 9.88
N PHE A 152 -1.46 14.61 10.32
CA PHE A 152 -0.96 14.81 11.66
C PHE A 152 -1.90 15.75 12.42
N SER A 153 -2.33 15.35 13.61
CA SER A 153 -3.12 16.20 14.51
C SER A 153 -2.76 16.03 15.98
N ASN A 154 -3.15 16.99 16.81
CA ASN A 154 -2.91 17.06 18.24
C ASN A 154 -4.13 17.67 18.98
N ASP A 155 -5.33 17.49 18.43
CA ASP A 155 -6.56 18.09 19.00
C ASP A 155 -6.87 17.58 20.41
N THR A 156 -6.36 16.41 20.77
CA THR A 156 -6.56 15.75 22.07
C THR A 156 -5.38 15.93 23.04
N GLY A 157 -4.35 16.70 22.68
CA GLY A 157 -3.11 16.81 23.45
C GLY A 157 -2.15 15.62 23.29
N ILE A 158 -2.45 14.70 22.38
CA ILE A 158 -1.58 13.59 21.98
C ILE A 158 -1.40 13.65 20.45
N LEU A 159 -0.20 13.36 19.95
CA LEU A 159 0.06 13.29 18.52
C LEU A 159 -0.68 12.10 17.90
N LEU A 160 -1.59 12.40 16.98
CA LEU A 160 -2.32 11.45 16.15
C LEU A 160 -1.77 11.49 14.73
N ILE A 161 -1.52 10.30 14.17
CA ILE A 161 -1.06 10.14 12.79
C ILE A 161 -2.06 9.25 12.09
N GLN A 162 -2.89 9.85 11.24
CA GLN A 162 -3.83 9.12 10.41
C GLN A 162 -3.22 8.87 9.04
N VAL A 163 -2.98 7.61 8.70
CA VAL A 163 -2.47 7.18 7.40
C VAL A 163 -3.60 6.54 6.61
N THR A 164 -3.79 7.00 5.37
CA THR A 164 -4.76 6.44 4.42
C THR A 164 -4.01 5.66 3.36
N GLY A 165 -4.36 4.38 3.19
CA GLY A 165 -3.76 3.50 2.19
C GLY A 165 -4.39 3.66 0.79
N PRO A 166 -3.93 2.86 -0.19
CA PRO A 166 -4.39 2.92 -1.58
C PRO A 166 -5.87 2.56 -1.79
N ASP A 167 -6.45 1.70 -0.96
CA ASP A 167 -7.84 1.25 -1.05
C ASP A 167 -8.76 2.01 -0.07
N SER A 168 -8.36 3.23 0.31
CA SER A 168 -9.06 4.12 1.27
C SER A 168 -9.16 3.60 2.70
N GLU A 169 -8.44 2.53 3.04
CA GLU A 169 -8.26 2.05 4.39
C GLU A 169 -7.52 3.08 5.24
N LYS A 170 -7.98 3.28 6.49
CA LYS A 170 -7.43 4.28 7.40
C LYS A 170 -6.91 3.61 8.66
N ILE A 171 -5.74 4.05 9.09
CA ILE A 171 -5.14 3.62 10.34
C ILE A 171 -4.69 4.86 11.09
N THR A 172 -5.03 4.92 12.37
CA THR A 172 -4.59 5.99 13.26
C THR A 172 -3.59 5.45 14.24
N TYR A 173 -2.39 6.03 14.23
CA TYR A 173 -1.37 5.80 15.23
C TYR A 173 -1.40 6.91 16.26
N VAL A 174 -1.02 6.56 17.48
CA VAL A 174 -0.94 7.47 18.61
C VAL A 174 0.51 7.48 19.08
N GLY A 175 1.09 8.67 19.21
CA GLY A 175 2.42 8.87 19.76
C GLY A 175 2.38 9.93 20.84
N ASN A 176 3.10 9.70 21.93
CA ASN A 176 3.39 10.74 22.92
C ASN A 176 4.91 10.93 22.99
N SER A 177 5.36 12.17 23.06
CA SER A 177 6.73 12.50 23.45
C SER A 177 6.77 12.50 24.99
N GLU A 178 7.71 11.76 25.59
CA GLU A 178 7.94 11.80 27.04
C GLU A 178 8.82 12.97 27.46
#